data_AF-A0A917CH24-F1
#
_entry.id   AF-A0A917CH24-F1
#
_cell.length_a   1.000
_cell.length_b   1.000
_cell.length_c   1.000
_cell.angle_alpha   90.00
_cell.angle_beta   90.00
_cell.angle_gamma   90.00
#
_symmetry.space_group_name_H-M   'P 1'
#
loop_
_entity.id
_entity.type
_entity.pdbx_description
1 polymer ?
#
loop_
_entity_poly.entity_id
_entity_poly.type
_entity_poly.pdbx_seq_one_letter_code
_entity_poly.pdbx_strand_id
1 'polypeptide(L)'
;MGSADITARITHRRRQLYVHSVLYYRFCTSVIDDATFDRWAYELRDLQALYPDESAAAPFADEFAAWDGTTGYDLPWNAWAIAAAERLMRDVPK
;
A
#
# COMPACT_ATOMS: atom_id res chain seq x y z
N MET A 1 0.33 -13.22 -17.02
CA MET A 1 1.27 -12.97 -15.91
C MET A 1 1.47 -14.28 -15.18
N GLY A 2 2.71 -14.61 -14.83
CA GLY A 2 2.97 -15.75 -13.94
C GLY A 2 2.61 -15.41 -12.49
N SER A 3 2.50 -16.41 -11.62
CA SER A 3 2.21 -16.23 -10.18
C SER A 3 3.21 -15.26 -9.51
N ALA A 4 4.50 -15.34 -9.85
CA ALA A 4 5.52 -14.43 -9.35
C ALA A 4 5.27 -12.95 -9.72
N ASP A 5 4.72 -12.68 -10.91
CA ASP A 5 4.41 -11.31 -11.34
C ASP A 5 3.25 -10.72 -10.52
N ILE A 6 2.27 -11.56 -10.17
CA ILE A 6 1.11 -11.18 -9.36
C ILE A 6 1.54 -10.86 -7.92
N THR A 7 2.32 -11.75 -7.29
CA THR A 7 2.87 -11.50 -5.95
C THR A 7 3.69 -10.22 -5.93
N ALA A 8 4.52 -9.97 -6.95
CA ALA A 8 5.29 -8.73 -7.06
C ALA A 8 4.38 -7.49 -7.17
N ARG A 9 3.29 -7.58 -7.95
CA ARG A 9 2.32 -6.48 -8.10
C ARG A 9 1.57 -6.18 -6.81
N ILE A 10 1.09 -7.21 -6.10
CA ILE A 10 0.44 -7.08 -4.78
C ILE A 10 1.41 -6.43 -3.81
N THR A 11 2.64 -6.95 -3.73
CA THR A 11 3.70 -6.41 -2.85
C THR A 11 3.94 -4.92 -3.13
N HIS A 12 4.01 -4.54 -4.42
CA HIS A 12 4.23 -3.16 -4.81
C HIS A 12 3.08 -2.25 -4.35
N ARG A 13 1.83 -2.68 -4.56
CA ARG A 13 0.65 -1.91 -4.15
C ARG A 13 0.51 -1.78 -2.64
N ARG A 14 0.72 -2.86 -1.88
CA ARG A 14 0.74 -2.81 -0.41
C ARG A 14 1.76 -1.79 0.09
N ARG A 15 2.98 -1.83 -0.43
CA ARG A 15 4.04 -0.86 -0.06
C ARG A 15 3.63 0.59 -0.33
N GLN A 16 3.06 0.87 -1.51
CA GLN A 16 2.64 2.21 -1.86
C GLN A 16 1.52 2.72 -0.94
N LEU A 17 0.49 1.90 -0.72
CA LEU A 17 -0.66 2.26 0.11
C LEU A 17 -0.26 2.40 1.58
N TYR A 18 0.65 1.55 2.07
CA TYR A 18 1.15 1.63 3.43
C TYR A 18 1.95 2.93 3.66
N VAL A 19 2.85 3.28 2.75
CA VAL A 19 3.59 4.55 2.83
C VAL A 19 2.64 5.75 2.71
N HIS A 20 1.66 5.68 1.81
CA HIS A 20 0.64 6.72 1.68
C HIS A 20 -0.16 6.90 2.98
N SER A 21 -0.62 5.82 3.63
CA SER A 21 -1.32 5.92 4.91
C SER A 21 -0.52 6.66 5.97
N VAL A 22 0.79 6.38 6.06
CA VAL A 22 1.66 7.07 7.02
C VAL A 22 1.79 8.55 6.65
N LEU A 23 2.02 8.88 5.37
CA LEU A 23 2.09 10.27 4.93
C LEU A 23 0.81 11.03 5.25
N TYR A 24 -0.34 10.45 4.89
CA TYR A 24 -1.64 11.10 4.98
C TYR A 24 -2.09 11.27 6.42
N TYR A 25 -2.11 10.19 7.22
CA TYR A 25 -2.68 10.23 8.57
C TYR A 25 -1.71 10.67 9.66
N ARG A 26 -0.39 10.49 9.46
CA ARG A 26 0.62 10.86 10.48
C ARG A 26 1.35 12.14 10.15
N PHE A 27 1.72 12.35 8.89
CA PHE A 27 2.48 13.53 8.48
C PHE A 27 1.61 14.62 7.84
N CYS A 28 0.29 14.41 7.77
CA CYS A 28 -0.68 15.35 7.18
C CYS A 28 -0.26 15.83 5.79
N THR A 29 0.28 14.92 4.97
CA THR A 29 0.76 15.23 3.62
C THR A 29 0.47 14.10 2.65
N SER A 30 0.50 14.38 1.36
CA SER A 30 0.38 13.36 0.32
C SER A 30 1.30 13.71 -0.85
N VAL A 31 1.81 12.67 -1.49
CA VAL A 31 2.61 12.76 -2.72
C VAL A 31 1.83 12.34 -3.98
N ILE A 32 0.60 11.86 -3.78
CA ILE A 32 -0.34 11.46 -4.85
C ILE A 32 -1.70 12.10 -4.61
N ASP A 33 -2.47 12.26 -5.67
CA ASP A 33 -3.87 12.66 -5.56
C ASP A 33 -4.80 11.49 -5.18
N ASP A 34 -6.01 11.82 -4.75
CA ASP A 34 -7.03 10.85 -4.32
C ASP A 34 -7.38 9.89 -5.46
N ALA A 35 -7.47 10.38 -6.69
CA ALA A 35 -7.75 9.55 -7.86
C ALA A 35 -6.67 8.48 -8.10
N THR A 36 -5.40 8.80 -7.83
CA THR A 36 -4.31 7.83 -7.91
C THR A 36 -4.35 6.84 -6.75
N PHE A 37 -4.67 7.31 -5.54
CA PHE A 37 -4.89 6.44 -4.39
C PHE A 37 -5.99 5.42 -4.68
N ASP A 38 -7.19 5.87 -5.07
CA ASP A 38 -8.36 5.02 -5.34
C ASP A 38 -8.04 3.93 -6.35
N ARG A 39 -7.39 4.31 -7.46
CA ARG A 39 -6.99 3.37 -8.50
C ARG A 39 -6.05 2.28 -7.96
N TRP A 40 -5.07 2.65 -7.13
CA TRP A 40 -4.14 1.67 -6.54
C TRP A 40 -4.82 0.81 -5.47
N ALA A 41 -5.71 1.42 -4.68
CA ALA A 41 -6.42 0.78 -3.58
C ALA A 41 -7.41 -0.28 -4.10
N TYR A 42 -8.19 0.05 -5.13
CA TYR A 42 -9.11 -0.89 -5.77
C TYR A 42 -8.37 -1.94 -6.58
N GLU A 43 -7.28 -1.59 -7.27
CA GLU A 43 -6.43 -2.60 -7.92
C GLU A 43 -5.90 -3.62 -6.91
N LEU A 44 -5.44 -3.18 -5.73
CA LEU A 44 -4.99 -4.09 -4.70
C LEU A 44 -6.14 -4.98 -4.20
N ARG A 45 -7.31 -4.42 -3.88
CA ARG A 45 -8.50 -5.18 -3.48
C ARG A 45 -8.80 -6.29 -4.48
N ASP A 46 -8.89 -5.94 -5.76
CA ASP A 46 -9.25 -6.88 -6.82
C ASP A 46 -8.18 -7.96 -7.02
N LEU A 47 -6.90 -7.61 -6.93
CA LEU A 47 -5.80 -8.57 -7.00
C LEU A 47 -5.82 -9.54 -5.82
N GLN A 48 -6.05 -9.06 -4.60
CA GLN A 48 -6.11 -9.94 -3.42
C GLN A 48 -7.29 -10.90 -3.48
N ALA A 49 -8.43 -10.45 -4.03
CA ALA A 49 -9.61 -11.29 -4.20
C ALA A 49 -9.44 -12.33 -5.32
N LEU A 50 -8.79 -11.96 -6.43
CA LEU A 50 -8.59 -12.85 -7.57
C LEU A 50 -7.46 -13.86 -7.35
N TYR A 51 -6.46 -13.52 -6.52
CA TYR A 51 -5.25 -14.29 -6.28
C TYR A 51 -4.94 -14.44 -4.79
N PRO A 52 -5.77 -15.20 -4.04
CA PRO A 52 -5.65 -15.30 -2.58
C PRO A 52 -4.35 -15.99 -2.14
N ASP A 53 -3.86 -16.98 -2.88
CA ASP A 53 -2.61 -17.68 -2.55
C ASP A 53 -1.38 -16.77 -2.73
N GLU A 54 -1.33 -16.04 -3.84
CA GLU A 54 -0.29 -15.02 -4.08
C GLU A 54 -0.36 -13.88 -3.08
N SER A 55 -1.57 -13.48 -2.68
CA SER A 55 -1.83 -12.46 -1.69
C SER A 55 -1.34 -12.86 -0.30
N ALA A 56 -1.55 -14.12 0.10
CA ALA A 56 -1.08 -14.69 1.35
C ALA A 56 0.45 -14.85 1.37
N ALA A 57 1.06 -15.17 0.21
CA ALA A 57 2.52 -15.26 0.08
C ALA A 57 3.22 -13.89 0.01
N ALA A 58 2.51 -12.82 -0.36
CA ALA A 58 3.07 -11.48 -0.46
C ALA A 58 3.30 -10.84 0.93
N PRO A 59 4.35 -10.00 1.10
CA PRO A 59 4.56 -9.25 2.33
C PRO A 59 3.35 -8.41 2.75
N PHE A 60 3.26 -8.15 4.04
CA PHE A 60 2.16 -7.42 4.68
C PHE A 60 0.78 -8.08 4.50
N ALA A 61 0.73 -9.42 4.41
CA ALA A 61 -0.53 -10.15 4.28
C ALA A 61 -1.48 -9.88 5.46
N ASP A 62 -0.95 -9.89 6.69
CA ASP A 62 -1.75 -9.69 7.89
C ASP A 62 -2.31 -8.26 7.98
N GLU A 63 -1.48 -7.25 7.69
CA GLU A 63 -1.89 -5.84 7.73
C GLU A 63 -2.94 -5.51 6.67
N PHE A 64 -2.94 -6.21 5.54
CA PHE A 64 -3.88 -6.00 4.42
C PHE A 64 -4.97 -7.06 4.32
N ALA A 65 -5.13 -7.92 5.33
CA ALA A 65 -6.11 -9.01 5.32
C ALA A 65 -7.55 -8.51 5.17
N ALA A 66 -7.87 -7.36 5.79
CA ALA A 66 -9.18 -6.71 5.73
C ALA A 66 -9.25 -5.56 4.71
N TRP A 67 -8.28 -5.47 3.79
CA TRP A 67 -8.21 -4.36 2.83
C TRP A 67 -9.38 -4.38 1.84
N ASP A 68 -10.23 -3.35 1.91
CA ASP A 68 -11.37 -3.15 1.00
C ASP A 68 -11.12 -2.06 -0.05
N GLY A 69 -9.97 -1.38 0.02
CA GLY A 69 -9.58 -0.31 -0.88
C GLY A 69 -10.20 1.06 -0.60
N THR A 70 -10.92 1.25 0.52
CA THR A 70 -11.59 2.53 0.81
C THR A 70 -10.75 3.47 1.65
N THR A 71 -9.97 2.95 2.59
CA THR A 71 -9.16 3.74 3.51
C THR A 71 -7.94 2.96 3.96
N GLY A 72 -6.86 3.68 4.22
CA GLY A 72 -5.67 3.13 4.86
C GLY A 72 -5.51 3.55 6.32
N TYR A 73 -6.56 4.09 6.93
CA TYR A 73 -6.58 4.59 8.31
C TYR A 73 -6.25 3.49 9.34
N ASP A 74 -6.81 2.30 9.14
CA ASP A 74 -6.65 1.17 10.08
C ASP A 74 -5.32 0.40 9.91
N LEU A 75 -4.48 0.79 8.94
CA LEU A 75 -3.17 0.16 8.77
C LEU A 75 -2.27 0.50 9.97
N PRO A 76 -1.69 -0.52 10.66
CA PRO A 76 -0.88 -0.29 11.85
C PRO A 76 0.40 0.44 11.46
N TRP A 77 0.96 1.31 12.31
CA TRP A 77 2.20 1.99 11.95
C TRP A 77 3.41 1.11 12.25
N ASN A 78 4.06 0.58 11.21
CA ASN A 78 5.30 -0.16 11.37
C ASN A 78 6.53 0.70 11.06
N ALA A 79 7.68 0.33 11.64
CA ALA A 79 8.93 1.08 11.51
C ALA A 79 9.40 1.23 10.05
N TRP A 80 9.13 0.21 9.21
CA TRP A 80 9.50 0.23 7.80
C TRP A 80 8.73 1.31 7.03
N ALA A 81 7.40 1.38 7.18
CA ALA A 81 6.55 2.34 6.47
C ALA A 81 6.85 3.78 6.91
N ILE A 82 7.14 3.98 8.20
CA ILE A 82 7.58 5.28 8.74
C ILE A 82 8.90 5.71 8.11
N ALA A 83 9.92 4.85 8.13
CA ALA A 83 11.22 5.16 7.54
C ALA A 83 11.13 5.41 6.03
N ALA A 84 10.27 4.67 5.32
CA ALA A 84 10.02 4.85 3.90
C ALA A 84 9.34 6.21 3.61
N ALA A 85 8.33 6.58 4.40
CA ALA A 85 7.66 7.88 4.30
C ALA A 85 8.63 9.04 4.58
N GLU A 86 9.42 8.95 5.65
CA GLU A 86 10.44 9.95 5.99
C GLU A 86 11.49 10.12 4.91
N ARG A 87 11.92 9.02 4.28
CA ARG A 87 12.83 9.09 3.12
C ARG A 87 12.17 9.80 1.95
N LEU A 88 10.94 9.44 1.61
CA LEU A 88 10.22 10.04 0.50
C LEU A 88 10.06 11.57 0.69
N MET A 89 9.76 12.01 1.91
CA MET A 89 9.66 13.45 2.23
C MET A 89 10.98 14.21 2.09
N ARG A 90 12.15 13.54 2.20
CA ARG A 90 13.45 14.17 1.92
C ARG A 90 13.74 14.29 0.42
N ASP A 91 13.27 13.32 -0.35
CA ASP A 91 13.60 13.17 -1.76
C ASP A 91 12.62 13.92 -2.69
N VAL A 92 11.41 14.25 -2.22
CA VAL A 92 10.42 15.03 -2.97
C VAL A 92 10.71 16.54 -2.82
N PRO A 93 10.98 17.27 -3.93
CA PRO A 93 11.14 18.73 -3.88
C PRO A 93 9.85 19.39 -3.38
N LYS A 94 9.99 20.39 -2.50
CA LYS A 94 8.88 21.20 -2.01
C LYS A 94 8.40 22.20 -3.06
#